data_AF-A0A1G3KJJ0-F1
#
_entry.id   AF-A0A1G3KJJ0-F1
#
_cell.length_a   1.000
_cell.length_b   1.000
_cell.length_c   1.000
_cell.angle_alpha   90.00
_cell.angle_beta   90.00
_cell.angle_gamma   90.00
#
_symmetry.space_group_name_H-M   'P 1'
#
loop_
_entity.id
_entity.type
_entity.pdbx_description
1 polymer ?
#
loop_
_entity_poly.entity_id
_entity_poly.type
_entity_poly.pdbx_seq_one_letter_code
_entity_poly.pdbx_strand_id
1 'polypeptide(L)'
;MTPAPQAPTLTRAQSLIHDTIARIDAARSKLRANSKRMPPSIAQACDNDLVGARSLCVQYLGWLVEGAECRNTCGMLGPNGHGPRIDAAIAAVDFHVERASLGRGYDDALRVGRIAAKMGRAVA
;
A
#
# COMPACT_ATOMS: atom_id res chain seq x y z
N MET A 1 -21.17 8.09 -41.00
CA MET A 1 -21.19 7.94 -39.53
C MET A 1 -19.79 7.55 -39.10
N THR A 2 -19.05 8.47 -38.49
CA THR A 2 -17.73 8.18 -37.92
C THR A 2 -17.97 7.39 -36.62
N PRO A 3 -17.37 6.20 -36.44
CA PRO A 3 -17.52 5.48 -35.18
C PRO A 3 -17.00 6.37 -34.04
N ALA A 4 -17.74 6.39 -32.93
CA ALA A 4 -17.31 7.11 -31.73
C ALA A 4 -15.92 6.60 -31.33
N PRO A 5 -15.00 7.48 -30.90
CA PRO A 5 -13.69 7.05 -30.42
C PRO A 5 -13.90 6.04 -29.30
N GLN A 6 -13.50 4.79 -29.57
CA GLN A 6 -13.56 3.74 -28.57
C GLN A 6 -12.59 4.11 -27.45
N ALA A 7 -13.07 4.12 -26.21
CA ALA A 7 -12.19 4.30 -25.06
C ALA A 7 -11.07 3.23 -25.12
N PRO A 8 -9.81 3.59 -24.83
CA PRO A 8 -8.72 2.64 -24.86
C PRO A 8 -9.03 1.49 -23.90
N THR A 9 -9.10 0.27 -24.43
CA THR A 9 -9.30 -0.94 -23.62
C THR A 9 -8.06 -1.14 -22.76
N LEU A 10 -8.21 -0.96 -21.45
CA LEU A 10 -7.11 -1.17 -20.51
C LEU A 10 -6.64 -2.62 -20.58
N THR A 11 -5.33 -2.81 -20.64
CA THR A 11 -4.75 -4.15 -20.47
C THR A 11 -5.05 -4.64 -19.05
N ARG A 12 -5.11 -5.97 -18.85
CA ARG A 12 -5.31 -6.55 -17.52
C ARG A 12 -4.33 -5.99 -16.48
N ALA A 13 -3.09 -5.74 -16.86
CA ALA A 13 -2.08 -5.15 -15.99
C ALA A 13 -2.42 -3.71 -15.57
N GLN A 14 -2.92 -2.89 -16.50
CA GLN A 14 -3.35 -1.52 -16.20
C GLN A 14 -4.52 -1.51 -15.22
N SER A 15 -5.54 -2.35 -15.43
CA SER A 15 -6.68 -2.45 -14.50
C SER A 15 -6.24 -2.83 -13.09
N LEU A 16 -5.36 -3.84 -12.96
CA LEU A 16 -4.83 -4.27 -11.66
C LEU A 16 -4.04 -3.16 -10.94
N ILE A 17 -3.27 -2.36 -11.68
CA ILE A 17 -2.52 -1.24 -11.08
C ILE A 17 -3.48 -0.12 -10.66
N HIS A 18 -4.50 0.19 -11.46
CA HIS A 18 -5.53 1.16 -11.08
C HIS A 18 -6.27 0.75 -9.80
N ASP A 19 -6.67 -0.52 -9.70
CA ASP A 19 -7.31 -1.06 -8.49
C ASP A 19 -6.39 -0.95 -7.27
N THR A 20 -5.10 -1.22 -7.46
CA THR A 20 -4.10 -1.11 -6.39
C THR A 20 -3.91 0.34 -5.95
N ILE A 21 -3.87 1.31 -6.87
CA ILE A 21 -3.83 2.73 -6.53
C ILE A 21 -5.07 3.14 -5.73
N ALA A 22 -6.26 2.68 -6.15
CA ALA A 22 -7.50 2.97 -5.43
C ALA A 22 -7.47 2.41 -3.99
N ARG A 23 -6.94 1.19 -3.79
CA ARG A 23 -6.75 0.60 -2.45
C ARG A 23 -5.78 1.42 -1.59
N ILE A 24 -4.67 1.88 -2.16
CA ILE A 24 -3.69 2.74 -1.46
C ILE A 24 -4.34 4.08 -1.07
N ASP A 25 -5.06 4.71 -1.99
CA ASP A 25 -5.72 6.00 -1.74
C ASP A 25 -6.82 5.86 -0.67
N ALA A 26 -7.55 4.75 -0.66
CA ALA A 26 -8.50 4.42 0.42
C ALA A 26 -7.80 4.25 1.78
N ALA A 27 -6.68 3.51 1.82
CA ALA A 27 -5.89 3.33 3.04
C ALA A 27 -5.34 4.67 3.56
N ARG A 28 -4.87 5.56 2.68
CA ARG A 28 -4.43 6.92 3.06
C ARG A 28 -5.57 7.76 3.60
N SER A 29 -6.75 7.69 3.00
CA SER A 29 -7.95 8.37 3.52
C SER A 29 -8.29 7.90 4.93
N LYS A 30 -8.28 6.57 5.15
CA LYS A 30 -8.49 5.95 6.47
C LYS A 30 -7.43 6.39 7.49
N LEU A 31 -6.15 6.41 7.10
CA LEU A 31 -5.05 6.87 7.93
C LEU A 31 -5.24 8.33 8.35
N ARG A 32 -5.57 9.23 7.40
CA ARG A 32 -5.81 10.65 7.68
C ARG A 32 -6.96 10.86 8.65
N ALA A 33 -8.08 10.15 8.46
CA ALA A 33 -9.23 10.22 9.35
C ALA A 33 -8.93 9.80 10.79
N ASN A 34 -7.94 8.92 10.99
CA ASN A 34 -7.60 8.35 12.29
C ASN A 34 -6.27 8.87 12.87
N SER A 35 -5.53 9.68 12.12
CA SER A 35 -4.18 10.17 12.45
C SER A 35 -4.09 10.84 13.83
N LYS A 36 -5.13 11.57 14.24
CA LYS A 36 -5.20 12.25 15.57
C LYS A 36 -5.21 11.28 16.75
N ARG A 37 -5.54 10.01 16.52
CA ARG A 37 -5.59 8.94 17.55
C ARG A 37 -4.33 8.06 17.54
N MET A 38 -3.39 8.35 16.65
CA MET A 38 -2.16 7.60 16.46
C MET A 38 -0.95 8.45 16.86
N PRO A 39 0.17 7.85 17.28
CA PRO A 39 1.41 8.60 17.45
C PRO A 39 1.85 9.21 16.12
N PRO A 40 2.28 10.50 16.10
CA PRO A 40 2.64 11.20 14.87
C PRO A 40 3.71 10.47 14.05
N SER A 41 4.70 9.85 14.71
CA SER A 41 5.78 9.12 14.04
C SER A 41 5.26 7.88 13.30
N ILE A 42 4.25 7.20 13.82
CA ILE A 42 3.66 6.01 13.20
C ILE A 42 2.74 6.43 12.06
N ALA A 43 1.92 7.46 12.27
CA ALA A 43 1.11 8.02 11.20
C ALA A 43 1.97 8.48 10.01
N GLN A 44 3.10 9.15 10.27
CA GLN A 44 4.05 9.57 9.24
C GLN A 44 4.72 8.39 8.52
N ALA A 45 5.14 7.36 9.27
CA ALA A 45 5.74 6.17 8.67
C ALA A 45 4.76 5.46 7.73
N CYS A 46 3.51 5.25 8.17
CA CYS A 46 2.48 4.66 7.33
C CYS A 46 2.18 5.53 6.08
N ASP A 47 2.10 6.86 6.20
CA ASP A 47 1.86 7.70 5.02
C ASP A 47 3.03 7.65 4.04
N ASN A 48 4.29 7.66 4.53
CA ASN A 48 5.48 7.53 3.69
C ASN A 48 5.49 6.20 2.89
N ASP A 49 5.17 5.08 3.54
CA ASP A 49 5.11 3.77 2.88
C ASP A 49 4.02 3.73 1.80
N LEU A 50 2.84 4.30 2.08
CA LEU A 50 1.73 4.38 1.11
C LEU A 50 2.06 5.33 -0.06
N VAL A 51 2.72 6.46 0.21
CA VAL A 51 3.16 7.40 -0.84
C VAL A 51 4.21 6.75 -1.75
N GLY A 52 5.17 6.03 -1.16
CA GLY A 52 6.17 5.28 -1.91
C GLY A 52 5.52 4.21 -2.81
N ALA A 53 4.61 3.42 -2.25
CA ALA A 53 3.85 2.40 -2.99
C ALA A 53 3.04 3.02 -4.14
N ARG A 54 2.32 4.12 -3.89
CA ARG A 54 1.53 4.81 -4.91
C ARG A 54 2.39 5.34 -6.05
N SER A 55 3.53 5.96 -5.72
CA SER A 55 4.46 6.51 -6.71
C SER A 55 5.01 5.42 -7.64
N LEU A 56 5.31 4.25 -7.07
CA LEU A 56 5.75 3.08 -7.83
C LEU A 56 4.66 2.58 -8.79
N CYS A 57 3.41 2.49 -8.33
CA CYS A 57 2.27 2.12 -9.20
C CYS A 57 2.07 3.12 -10.35
N VAL A 58 2.21 4.42 -10.10
CA VAL A 58 2.12 5.44 -11.16
C VAL A 58 3.25 5.28 -12.17
N GLN A 59 4.48 5.02 -11.71
CA GLN A 59 5.60 4.75 -12.60
C GLN A 59 5.35 3.53 -13.49
N TYR A 60 4.79 2.45 -12.94
CA TYR A 60 4.43 1.26 -13.71
C TYR A 60 3.35 1.51 -14.74
N LEU A 61 2.34 2.34 -14.43
CA LEU A 61 1.36 2.78 -15.42
C LEU A 61 2.03 3.55 -16.56
N GLY A 62 2.97 4.45 -16.25
CA GLY A 62 3.75 5.17 -17.27
C GLY A 62 4.45 4.22 -18.23
N TRP A 63 5.17 3.23 -17.71
CA TRP A 63 5.86 2.22 -18.53
C TRP A 63 4.91 1.39 -19.40
N LEU A 64 3.74 1.02 -18.87
CA LEU A 64 2.72 0.30 -19.65
C LEU A 64 2.12 1.15 -20.77
N VAL A 65 1.94 2.46 -20.56
CA VAL A 65 1.45 3.39 -21.59
C VAL A 65 2.48 3.59 -22.69
N GLU A 66 3.77 3.61 -22.34
CA GLU A 66 4.89 3.73 -23.30
C GLU A 66 5.15 2.44 -24.10
N GLY A 67 4.42 1.36 -23.83
CA GLY A 67 4.58 0.07 -24.52
C GLY A 67 5.82 -0.70 -24.12
N ALA A 68 6.46 -0.36 -22.99
CA ALA A 68 7.59 -1.13 -22.48
C ALA A 68 7.13 -2.56 -22.14
N GLU A 69 7.90 -3.57 -22.56
CA GLU A 69 7.69 -4.95 -22.11
C GLU A 69 7.91 -5.02 -20.60
N CYS A 70 6.81 -4.95 -19.86
CA CYS A 70 6.73 -5.08 -18.42
C CYS A 70 6.99 -6.52 -17.93
N ARG A 71 8.00 -7.22 -18.47
CA ARG A 71 8.37 -8.61 -18.09
C ARG A 71 8.57 -8.76 -16.58
N ASN A 72 8.99 -7.69 -15.89
CA ASN A 72 9.21 -7.68 -14.45
C ASN A 72 8.07 -7.03 -13.63
N THR A 73 7.13 -6.33 -14.27
CA THR A 73 6.10 -5.54 -13.56
C THR A 73 4.95 -6.42 -13.07
N CYS A 74 4.56 -7.42 -13.86
CA CYS A 74 3.66 -8.50 -13.40
C CYS A 74 4.34 -9.39 -12.34
N GLY A 75 5.67 -9.55 -12.40
CA GLY A 75 6.43 -10.28 -11.38
C GLY A 75 6.50 -9.56 -10.03
N MET A 76 6.53 -8.23 -10.03
CA MET A 76 6.63 -7.42 -8.80
C MET A 76 5.29 -7.18 -8.10
N LEU A 77 4.18 -7.22 -8.83
CA LEU A 77 2.82 -7.17 -8.27
C LEU A 77 2.23 -8.57 -8.00
N GLY A 78 2.95 -9.64 -8.35
CA GLY A 78 2.43 -10.99 -8.24
C GLY A 78 1.22 -11.26 -9.15
N PRO A 79 0.71 -12.51 -9.17
CA PRO A 79 -0.36 -12.93 -10.08
C PRO A 79 -1.70 -12.21 -9.87
N ASN A 80 -1.88 -11.58 -8.71
CA ASN A 80 -3.11 -10.86 -8.34
C ASN A 80 -2.99 -9.33 -8.50
N GLY A 81 -1.85 -8.81 -8.97
CA GLY A 81 -1.67 -7.36 -9.10
C GLY A 81 -1.41 -6.63 -7.79
N HIS A 82 -1.12 -7.35 -6.70
CA HIS A 82 -0.80 -6.81 -5.38
C HIS A 82 0.60 -7.22 -4.95
N GLY A 83 1.55 -6.29 -5.00
CA GLY A 83 2.89 -6.57 -4.49
C GLY A 83 2.82 -6.81 -2.98
N PRO A 84 3.52 -7.82 -2.42
CA PRO A 84 3.44 -8.17 -1.00
C PRO A 84 3.80 -7.01 -0.06
N ARG A 85 4.61 -6.06 -0.54
CA ARG A 85 4.93 -4.82 0.17
C ARG A 85 3.75 -3.83 0.26
N ILE A 86 2.89 -3.78 -0.76
CA ILE A 86 1.72 -2.89 -0.80
C ILE A 86 0.64 -3.42 0.15
N ASP A 87 0.37 -4.72 0.11
CA ASP A 87 -0.59 -5.35 1.03
C ASP A 87 -0.10 -5.22 2.48
N ALA A 88 1.20 -5.39 2.74
CA ALA A 88 1.77 -5.17 4.07
C ALA A 88 1.61 -3.72 4.55
N ALA A 89 1.81 -2.72 3.67
CA ALA A 89 1.62 -1.32 4.01
C ALA A 89 0.15 -0.98 4.33
N ILE A 90 -0.80 -1.52 3.56
CA ILE A 90 -2.24 -1.36 3.83
C ILE A 90 -2.62 -2.05 5.13
N ALA A 91 -2.16 -3.29 5.36
CA ALA A 91 -2.40 -4.03 6.59
C ALA A 91 -1.81 -3.32 7.81
N ALA A 92 -0.66 -2.66 7.68
CA ALA A 92 -0.07 -1.86 8.75
C ALA A 92 -0.97 -0.68 9.14
N VAL A 93 -1.60 0.00 8.16
CA VAL A 93 -2.60 1.04 8.43
C VAL A 93 -3.79 0.46 9.18
N ASP A 94 -4.36 -0.65 8.70
CA ASP A 94 -5.51 -1.28 9.31
C ASP A 94 -5.23 -1.65 10.76
N PHE A 95 -4.09 -2.30 11.01
CA PHE A 95 -3.63 -2.66 12.35
C PHE A 95 -3.51 -1.44 13.27
N HIS A 96 -2.85 -0.36 12.81
CA HIS A 96 -2.64 0.80 13.66
C HIS A 96 -3.91 1.62 13.89
N VAL A 97 -4.82 1.67 12.90
CA VAL A 97 -6.12 2.33 13.03
C VAL A 97 -7.04 1.55 13.98
N GLU A 98 -7.12 0.23 13.81
CA GLU A 98 -7.89 -0.64 14.71
C GLU A 98 -7.36 -0.53 16.14
N ARG A 99 -6.04 -0.55 16.33
CA ARG A 99 -5.46 -0.35 17.66
C ARG A 99 -5.69 1.03 18.25
N ALA A 100 -5.64 2.09 17.45
CA ALA A 100 -5.95 3.43 17.90
C ALA A 100 -7.42 3.56 18.36
N SER A 101 -8.31 2.69 17.86
CA SER A 101 -9.71 2.62 18.30
C SER A 101 -9.90 1.90 19.65
N LEU A 102 -8.95 1.04 20.06
CA LEU A 102 -8.98 0.29 21.32
C LEU A 102 -8.46 1.08 22.54
N GLY A 103 -7.95 2.30 22.35
CA GLY A 103 -7.54 3.19 23.45
C GLY A 103 -6.19 2.85 24.10
N ARG A 104 -6.11 2.90 25.44
CA ARG A 104 -4.88 2.90 26.28
C ARG A 104 -3.90 1.72 26.10
N GLY A 105 -4.19 0.71 25.28
CA GLY A 105 -3.30 -0.44 25.04
C GLY A 105 -2.22 -0.22 23.97
N TYR A 106 -2.14 0.97 23.36
CA TYR A 106 -1.24 1.25 22.25
C TYR A 106 0.24 1.22 22.65
N ASP A 107 0.60 1.80 23.80
CA ASP A 107 1.98 1.87 24.30
C ASP A 107 2.48 0.52 24.85
N ASP A 108 1.64 -0.22 25.57
CA ASP A 108 1.98 -1.54 26.12
C ASP A 108 2.28 -2.55 25.00
N ALA A 109 1.61 -2.42 23.86
CA ALA A 109 1.81 -3.34 22.76
C ALA A 109 3.00 -2.99 21.85
N LEU A 110 3.39 -1.72 21.72
CA LEU A 110 4.67 -1.33 21.10
C LEU A 110 5.85 -1.87 21.90
N ARG A 111 5.72 -1.93 23.24
CA ARG A 111 6.70 -2.55 24.13
C ARG A 111 6.80 -4.06 23.89
N VAL A 112 5.69 -4.78 23.76
CA VAL A 112 5.69 -6.23 23.44
C VAL A 112 6.24 -6.53 22.03
N GLY A 113 5.86 -5.73 21.03
CA GLY A 113 6.37 -5.89 19.65
C GLY A 113 7.88 -5.65 19.52
N ARG A 114 8.43 -4.67 20.25
CA ARG A 114 9.90 -4.47 20.33
C ARG A 114 10.61 -5.63 21.04
N ILE A 115 10.00 -6.23 22.06
CA ILE A 115 10.58 -7.40 22.75
C ILE A 115 10.62 -8.61 21.80
N ALA A 116 9.54 -8.87 21.06
CA ALA A 116 9.48 -9.94 20.08
C ALA A 116 10.48 -9.75 18.91
N ALA A 117 10.58 -8.54 18.36
CA ALA A 117 11.55 -8.22 17.30
C ALA A 117 13.01 -8.31 17.78
N LYS A 118 13.27 -8.05 19.07
CA LYS A 118 14.62 -8.17 19.66
C LYS A 118 14.99 -9.63 19.96
N MET A 119 14.01 -10.48 20.31
CA MET A 119 14.23 -11.93 20.51
C MET A 119 14.35 -12.69 19.18
N GLY A 120 13.63 -12.29 18.13
CA GLY A 120 13.75 -12.90 16.79
C GLY A 120 15.07 -12.60 16.06
N ARG A 121 15.86 -11.62 16.53
CA ARG A 121 17.18 -11.29 15.98
C ARG A 121 18.33 -12.08 16.60
N ALA A 122 18.05 -12.95 17.58
CA ALA A 122 19.04 -13.76 18.28
C ALA A 122 19.18 -15.19 17.72
N VAL A 123 18.63 -15.48 16.54
CA VAL A 123 18.86 -16.75 15.83
C VAL A 123 19.46 -16.44 14.46
N ALA A 124 20.75 -16.15 14.46
CA ALA A 124 21.66 -16.30 13.32
C ALA A 124 23.03 -16.65 13.87
#